data_AF-A0A1R3KUM8-F1
#
_entry.id   AF-A0A1R3KUM8-F1
#
_cell.length_a   1.000
_cell.length_b   1.000
_cell.length_c   1.000
_cell.angle_alpha   90.00
_cell.angle_beta   90.00
_cell.angle_gamma   90.00
#
_symmetry.space_group_name_H-M   'P 1'
#
loop_
_entity.id
_entity.type
_entity.pdbx_description
1 polymer ?
#
loop_
_entity_poly.entity_id
_entity_poly.type
_entity_poly.pdbx_seq_one_letter_code
_entity_poly.pdbx_strand_id
1 'polypeptide(L)'
;MAETSTLILLICILTSLVFISPAQTCLDYPFPGGEVFHSCTHLPVLDASLHWTYFPSNSTVQIAYRAAQTPTGWIAWAINPMGTGMVGSQAFVAFRHSNGSMIAYTTPIPSYNPSMEPEKISIPVSDISTVYVNSEMIIFAVLGPLD
;
A
#
# COMPACT_ATOMS: atom_id res chain seq x y z
N MET A 1 24.67 34.53 35.43
CA MET A 1 24.40 33.11 35.08
C MET A 1 22.93 32.87 34.67
N ALA A 2 21.97 33.72 35.04
CA ALA A 2 20.57 33.59 34.60
C ALA A 2 20.33 34.01 33.13
N GLU A 3 20.95 35.11 32.68
CA GLU A 3 20.80 35.67 31.32
C GLU A 3 21.17 34.69 30.20
N THR A 4 22.22 33.89 30.41
CA THR A 4 22.68 32.87 29.45
C THR A 4 21.71 31.70 29.34
N SER A 5 20.96 31.39 30.40
CA SER A 5 19.99 30.29 30.42
C SER A 5 18.73 30.62 29.62
N THR A 6 18.27 31.87 29.68
CA THR A 6 17.08 32.35 28.96
C THR A 6 17.32 32.36 27.45
N LEU A 7 18.52 32.77 27.02
CA LEU A 7 18.91 32.81 25.61
C LEU A 7 18.95 31.40 24.99
N ILE A 8 19.52 30.41 25.71
CA ILE A 8 19.58 29.01 25.26
C ILE A 8 18.17 28.43 25.09
N LEU A 9 17.27 28.70 26.04
CA LEU A 9 15.88 28.23 25.98
C LEU A 9 15.14 28.82 24.76
N LEU A 10 15.34 30.12 24.49
CA LEU A 10 14.77 30.81 23.32
C LEU A 10 15.28 30.22 21.99
N ILE A 11 16.57 29.90 21.91
CA ILE A 11 17.18 29.30 20.71
C ILE A 11 16.62 27.87 20.50
N CYS A 12 16.49 27.07 21.55
CA CYS A 12 15.89 25.74 21.47
C CYS A 12 14.43 25.79 20.98
N ILE A 13 13.62 26.70 21.50
CA ILE A 13 12.22 26.92 21.07
C ILE A 13 12.18 27.35 19.60
N LEU A 14 13.06 28.27 19.18
CA LEU A 14 13.14 28.70 17.78
C LEU A 14 13.53 27.56 16.84
N THR A 15 14.48 26.70 17.23
CA THR A 15 14.88 25.54 16.41
C THR A 15 13.79 24.46 16.30
N SER A 16 12.96 24.29 17.34
CA SER A 16 11.83 23.35 17.28
C SER A 16 10.70 23.78 16.35
N LEU A 17 10.56 25.10 16.09
CA LEU A 17 9.56 25.65 15.17
C LEU A 17 9.96 25.49 13.68
N VAL A 18 11.22 25.17 13.38
CA VAL A 18 11.72 25.02 11.99
C VAL A 18 11.45 23.62 11.43
N PHE A 19 11.13 22.63 12.28
CA PHE A 19 10.77 21.28 11.86
C PHE A 19 9.26 21.08 11.77
N ILE A 20 8.56 21.98 11.07
CA ILE A 20 7.25 21.62 10.51
C ILE A 20 7.56 20.85 9.24
N SER A 21 7.76 19.54 9.36
CA SER A 21 7.63 18.67 8.18
C SER A 21 6.18 18.83 7.70
N PRO A 22 5.94 19.25 6.44
CA PRO A 22 4.65 18.96 5.83
C PRO A 22 4.36 17.49 6.09
N ALA A 23 3.16 17.16 6.56
CA ALA A 23 2.69 15.79 6.48
C ALA A 23 2.70 15.45 4.99
N GLN A 24 3.77 14.81 4.51
CA GLN A 24 3.86 14.35 3.13
C GLN A 24 2.79 13.28 3.01
N THR A 25 1.63 13.69 2.49
CA THR A 25 0.58 12.74 2.16
C THR A 25 1.12 11.84 1.07
N CYS A 26 0.89 10.54 1.16
CA CYS A 26 1.30 9.63 0.09
C CYS A 26 0.50 9.82 -1.21
N LEU A 27 -0.48 10.72 -1.25
CA LEU A 27 -1.34 11.01 -2.41
C LEU A 27 -0.58 11.46 -3.67
N ASP A 28 0.52 12.19 -3.54
CA ASP A 28 1.23 12.78 -4.68
C ASP A 28 2.18 11.80 -5.39
N TYR A 29 1.97 10.48 -5.22
CA TYR A 29 2.78 9.48 -5.88
C TYR A 29 2.50 9.44 -7.39
N PRO A 30 3.51 9.61 -8.27
CA PRO A 30 3.31 9.62 -9.72
C PRO A 30 3.23 8.18 -10.25
N PHE A 31 2.04 7.59 -10.22
CA PHE A 31 1.85 6.24 -10.74
C PHE A 31 2.19 6.15 -12.24
N PRO A 32 2.86 5.06 -12.70
CA PRO A 32 3.33 4.95 -14.08
C PRO A 32 2.23 5.04 -15.16
N GLY A 33 1.00 4.61 -14.84
CA GLY A 33 -0.15 4.70 -15.74
C GLY A 33 -0.90 6.02 -15.65
N GLY A 34 -0.45 6.95 -14.81
CA GLY A 34 -1.12 8.23 -14.55
C GLY A 34 -2.35 8.10 -13.67
N GLU A 35 -2.52 6.98 -12.96
CA GLU A 35 -3.59 6.77 -12.00
C GLU A 35 -3.53 7.81 -10.87
N VAL A 36 -4.70 8.33 -10.48
CA VAL A 36 -4.84 9.30 -9.39
C VAL A 36 -5.81 8.73 -8.35
N PHE A 37 -5.40 8.76 -7.09
CA PHE A 37 -6.19 8.24 -5.97
C PHE A 37 -6.65 9.36 -5.04
N HIS A 38 -7.87 9.24 -4.51
CA HIS A 38 -8.45 10.23 -3.59
C HIS A 38 -8.04 10.01 -2.13
N SER A 39 -7.51 8.83 -1.81
CA SER A 39 -7.13 8.47 -0.45
C SER A 39 -5.86 7.63 -0.47
N CYS A 40 -5.05 7.80 0.57
CA CYS A 40 -3.84 7.01 0.75
C CYS A 40 -3.51 6.85 2.24
N THR A 41 -2.83 5.76 2.58
CA THR A 41 -2.29 5.50 3.91
C THR A 41 -0.93 4.83 3.82
N HIS A 42 0.05 5.36 4.56
CA HIS A 42 1.30 4.64 4.82
C HIS A 42 1.05 3.49 5.77
N LEU A 43 1.55 2.32 5.42
CA LEU A 43 1.52 1.16 6.31
C LEU A 43 2.72 1.21 7.26
N PRO A 44 2.61 0.60 8.46
CA PRO A 44 3.63 0.73 9.50
C PRO A 44 4.99 0.08 9.16
N VAL A 45 5.04 -0.77 8.13
CA VAL A 45 6.20 -1.60 7.80
C VAL A 45 6.40 -1.69 6.28
N LEU A 46 7.58 -2.17 5.88
CA LEU A 46 7.95 -2.50 4.50
C LEU A 46 8.01 -1.31 3.54
N ASP A 47 8.05 -0.07 4.06
CA ASP A 47 7.94 1.15 3.26
C ASP A 47 6.77 1.08 2.28
N ALA A 48 5.63 0.61 2.79
CA ALA A 48 4.45 0.32 2.00
C ALA A 48 3.39 1.42 2.13
N SER A 49 2.58 1.58 1.09
CA SER A 49 1.39 2.42 1.14
C SER A 49 0.24 1.80 0.36
N LEU A 50 -0.98 2.03 0.84
CA LEU A 50 -2.21 1.68 0.18
C LEU A 50 -2.88 2.96 -0.29
N HIS A 51 -3.22 3.00 -1.57
CA HIS A 51 -3.96 4.08 -2.21
C HIS A 51 -5.30 3.54 -2.68
N TRP A 52 -6.35 4.34 -2.59
CA TRP A 52 -7.67 3.94 -3.05
C TRP A 52 -8.57 5.11 -3.45
N THR A 53 -9.51 4.80 -4.34
CA THR A 53 -10.63 5.65 -4.70
C THR A 53 -11.89 4.80 -4.69
N TYR A 54 -12.89 5.21 -3.90
CA TYR A 54 -14.21 4.61 -3.92
C TYR A 54 -15.09 5.30 -4.96
N PHE A 55 -15.79 4.51 -5.76
CA PHE A 55 -16.75 4.93 -6.77
C PHE A 55 -18.17 4.53 -6.35
N PRO A 56 -18.96 5.44 -5.77
CA PRO A 56 -20.31 5.12 -5.29
C PRO A 56 -21.30 4.72 -6.39
N SER A 57 -21.06 5.13 -7.64
CA SER A 57 -21.97 4.90 -8.77
C SER A 57 -22.08 3.43 -9.18
N ASN A 58 -21.05 2.63 -8.91
CA ASN A 58 -20.97 1.20 -9.22
C ASN A 58 -20.49 0.37 -8.00
N SER A 59 -20.44 0.98 -6.82
CA SER A 59 -19.97 0.38 -5.57
C SER A 59 -18.60 -0.29 -5.69
N THR A 60 -17.66 0.29 -6.46
CA THR A 60 -16.30 -0.29 -6.59
C THR A 60 -15.24 0.54 -5.88
N VAL A 61 -14.14 -0.12 -5.50
CA VAL A 61 -12.94 0.53 -4.97
C VAL A 61 -11.77 0.19 -5.89
N GLN A 62 -11.19 1.21 -6.53
CA GLN A 62 -9.90 1.05 -7.20
C GLN A 62 -8.79 1.19 -6.16
N ILE A 63 -7.81 0.30 -6.16
CA ILE A 63 -6.69 0.31 -5.22
C ILE A 63 -5.34 0.28 -5.94
N ALA A 64 -4.33 0.84 -5.29
CA ALA A 64 -2.93 0.57 -5.55
C ALA A 64 -2.19 0.31 -4.24
N TYR A 65 -1.71 -0.93 -4.06
CA TYR A 65 -0.80 -1.27 -2.98
C TYR A 65 0.64 -1.22 -3.49
N ARG A 66 1.48 -0.37 -2.90
CA ARG A 66 2.91 -0.27 -3.24
C ARG A 66 3.79 -0.59 -2.05
N ALA A 67 4.94 -1.20 -2.31
CA ALA A 67 5.98 -1.41 -1.30
C ALA A 67 7.36 -1.48 -1.96
N ALA A 68 8.38 -1.02 -1.22
CA ALA A 68 9.77 -1.21 -1.62
C ALA A 68 10.09 -2.71 -1.77
N GLN A 69 10.74 -3.09 -2.86
CA GLN A 69 11.07 -4.49 -3.13
C GLN A 69 12.26 -4.62 -4.09
N THR A 70 12.91 -5.78 -4.06
CA THR A 70 13.93 -6.18 -5.05
C THR A 70 13.28 -6.77 -6.31
N PRO A 71 13.98 -6.79 -7.46
CA PRO A 71 13.42 -7.35 -8.69
C PRO A 71 13.03 -8.83 -8.61
N THR A 72 13.58 -9.59 -7.67
CA THR A 72 13.32 -11.03 -7.47
C THR A 72 12.42 -11.31 -6.26
N GLY A 73 11.98 -10.24 -5.58
CA GLY A 73 11.09 -10.36 -4.44
C GLY A 73 9.63 -10.53 -4.83
N TRP A 74 8.77 -10.44 -3.83
CA TRP A 74 7.34 -10.46 -3.99
C TRP A 74 6.71 -9.53 -2.96
N ILE A 75 5.49 -9.10 -3.25
CA ILE A 75 4.66 -8.33 -2.33
C ILE A 75 3.29 -8.97 -2.23
N ALA A 76 2.64 -8.81 -1.09
CA ALA A 76 1.24 -9.14 -0.95
C ALA A 76 0.52 -8.14 -0.04
N TRP A 77 -0.76 -7.96 -0.32
CA TRP A 77 -1.69 -7.22 0.51
C TRP A 77 -2.99 -8.00 0.59
N ALA A 78 -3.66 -8.00 1.74
CA ALA A 78 -4.83 -8.83 1.95
C ALA A 78 -5.94 -8.07 2.66
N ILE A 79 -7.17 -8.52 2.41
CA ILE A 79 -8.39 -8.05 3.07
C ILE A 79 -8.91 -9.18 3.94
N ASN A 80 -9.40 -8.85 5.14
CA ASN A 80 -9.82 -9.84 6.12
C ASN A 80 -11.35 -9.80 6.33
N PRO A 81 -12.16 -10.25 5.36
CA PRO A 81 -13.62 -10.14 5.46
C PRO A 81 -14.23 -11.07 6.52
N MET A 82 -13.51 -12.12 6.93
CA MET A 82 -14.01 -13.14 7.88
C MET A 82 -13.59 -12.92 9.34
N GLY A 83 -12.76 -11.91 9.62
CA GLY A 83 -12.28 -11.63 10.99
C GLY A 83 -10.95 -10.88 11.03
N THR A 84 -10.51 -10.50 12.22
CA THR A 84 -9.23 -9.80 12.40
C THR A 84 -8.08 -10.82 12.47
N GLY A 85 -7.32 -10.97 11.39
CA GLY A 85 -6.16 -11.86 11.37
C GLY A 85 -5.74 -12.28 9.96
N MET A 86 -4.62 -13.00 9.88
CA MET A 86 -4.11 -13.55 8.62
C MET A 86 -4.99 -14.69 8.10
N VAL A 87 -5.40 -15.61 8.97
CA VAL A 87 -6.25 -16.74 8.60
C VAL A 87 -7.65 -16.24 8.27
N GLY A 88 -8.18 -16.64 7.12
CA GLY A 88 -9.45 -16.14 6.56
C GLY A 88 -9.30 -14.86 5.73
N SER A 89 -8.08 -14.34 5.57
CA SER A 89 -7.82 -13.22 4.67
C SER A 89 -7.82 -13.65 3.20
N GLN A 90 -7.98 -12.67 2.32
CA GLN A 90 -8.01 -12.80 0.87
C GLN A 90 -6.94 -11.89 0.30
N ALA A 91 -5.89 -12.50 -0.24
CA ALA A 91 -4.67 -11.81 -0.59
C ALA A 91 -4.58 -11.53 -2.09
N PHE A 92 -3.93 -10.43 -2.42
CA PHE A 92 -3.38 -10.09 -3.71
C PHE A 92 -1.88 -10.30 -3.61
N VAL A 93 -1.30 -11.05 -4.53
CA VAL A 93 0.12 -11.38 -4.55
C VAL A 93 0.69 -10.87 -5.87
N ALA A 94 1.89 -10.27 -5.82
CA ALA A 94 2.64 -9.93 -7.02
C ALA A 94 4.11 -10.26 -6.89
N PHE A 95 4.70 -10.68 -8.00
CA PHE A 95 6.14 -10.95 -8.11
C PHE A 95 6.58 -10.83 -9.57
N ARG A 96 7.89 -10.81 -9.77
CA ARG A 96 8.49 -10.86 -11.09
C ARG A 96 8.97 -12.28 -11.38
N HIS A 97 8.46 -12.86 -12.46
CA HIS A 97 8.88 -14.17 -12.92
C HIS A 97 10.30 -14.13 -13.51
N SER A 98 10.97 -15.27 -13.60
CA SER A 98 12.37 -15.37 -14.05
C SER A 98 12.59 -14.90 -15.49
N ASN A 99 11.56 -15.01 -16.34
CA ASN A 99 11.54 -14.47 -17.70
C ASN A 99 11.33 -12.94 -17.75
N GLY A 100 11.24 -12.27 -16.59
CA GLY A 100 11.08 -10.83 -16.46
C GLY A 100 9.64 -10.33 -16.43
N SER A 101 8.62 -11.17 -16.68
CA SER A 101 7.22 -10.76 -16.65
C SER A 101 6.74 -10.49 -15.23
N MET A 102 5.97 -9.43 -15.05
CA MET A 102 5.27 -9.16 -13.78
C MET A 102 3.97 -9.97 -13.73
N ILE A 103 3.71 -10.61 -12.59
CA ILE A 103 2.52 -11.43 -12.36
C ILE A 103 1.83 -10.91 -11.11
N ALA A 104 0.50 -10.76 -11.18
CA ALA A 104 -0.34 -10.54 -10.01
C ALA A 104 -1.61 -11.39 -10.09
N TYR A 105 -2.06 -11.87 -8.94
CA TYR A 105 -3.29 -12.66 -8.81
C TYR A 105 -3.83 -12.59 -7.38
N THR A 106 -5.02 -13.15 -7.19
CA THR A 106 -5.63 -13.32 -5.89
C THR A 106 -5.47 -14.75 -5.37
N THR A 107 -5.45 -14.92 -4.05
CA THR A 107 -5.39 -16.24 -3.40
C THR A 107 -6.01 -16.16 -1.99
N PRO A 108 -6.80 -17.15 -1.54
CA PRO A 108 -7.30 -17.20 -0.19
C PRO A 108 -6.21 -17.64 0.80
N ILE A 109 -6.29 -17.19 2.05
CA ILE A 109 -5.36 -17.55 3.14
C ILE A 109 -6.12 -18.33 4.22
N PRO A 110 -6.47 -19.61 3.99
CA PRO A 110 -7.27 -20.40 4.94
C PRO A 110 -6.47 -20.92 6.15
N SER A 111 -5.14 -20.78 6.14
CA SER A 111 -4.26 -21.23 7.22
C SER A 111 -2.93 -20.45 7.20
N TYR A 112 -2.03 -20.76 8.12
CA TYR A 112 -0.65 -20.23 8.13
C TYR A 112 0.28 -20.88 7.10
N ASN A 113 -0.17 -21.90 6.38
CA ASN A 113 0.57 -22.53 5.28
C ASN A 113 -0.36 -22.74 4.06
N PRO A 114 -0.83 -21.66 3.43
CA PRO A 114 -1.68 -21.72 2.24
C PRO A 114 -0.91 -22.23 1.01
N SER A 115 -1.61 -22.69 -0.02
CA SER A 115 -0.97 -23.11 -1.29
C SER A 115 -0.28 -21.96 -2.02
N MET A 116 -0.76 -20.73 -1.81
CA MET A 116 -0.35 -19.52 -2.53
C MET A 116 -0.55 -19.63 -4.05
N GLU A 117 -1.36 -20.58 -4.52
CA GLU A 117 -1.69 -20.71 -5.93
C GLU A 117 -2.75 -19.66 -6.33
N PRO A 118 -2.76 -19.22 -7.60
CA PRO A 118 -3.82 -18.35 -8.10
C PRO A 118 -5.20 -18.97 -7.93
N GLU A 119 -6.06 -18.34 -7.14
CA GLU A 119 -7.41 -18.81 -6.86
C GLU A 119 -8.35 -17.62 -6.65
N LYS A 120 -9.60 -17.79 -7.08
CA LYS A 120 -10.61 -16.75 -6.87
C LYS A 120 -10.90 -16.56 -5.38
N ILE A 121 -10.99 -15.31 -4.98
CA ILE A 121 -11.41 -14.90 -3.64
C ILE A 121 -12.91 -14.52 -3.65
N SER A 122 -13.53 -14.36 -2.47
CA SER A 122 -14.98 -14.11 -2.41
C SER A 122 -15.36 -12.69 -2.79
N ILE A 123 -14.46 -11.72 -2.60
CA ILE A 123 -14.66 -10.34 -3.06
C ILE A 123 -14.52 -10.33 -4.60
N PRO A 124 -15.48 -9.76 -5.35
CA PRO A 124 -15.31 -9.57 -6.79
C PRO A 124 -14.10 -8.68 -7.08
N VAL A 125 -13.24 -9.11 -8.00
CA VAL A 125 -12.05 -8.35 -8.38
C VAL A 125 -11.89 -8.35 -9.91
N SER A 126 -11.59 -7.19 -10.47
CA SER A 126 -11.18 -7.01 -11.87
C SER A 126 -9.88 -6.19 -11.97
N ASP A 127 -9.37 -6.09 -13.20
CA ASP A 127 -8.26 -5.19 -13.56
C ASP A 127 -7.00 -5.34 -12.71
N ILE A 128 -6.73 -6.58 -12.28
CA ILE A 128 -5.51 -6.91 -11.55
C ILE A 128 -4.32 -6.71 -12.47
N SER A 129 -3.40 -5.86 -12.06
CA SER A 129 -2.14 -5.66 -12.75
C SER A 129 -1.02 -5.32 -11.77
N THR A 130 0.22 -5.38 -12.25
CA THR A 130 1.36 -5.06 -11.41
C THR A 130 2.52 -4.54 -12.24
N VAL A 131 3.32 -3.68 -11.60
CA VAL A 131 4.54 -3.12 -12.17
C VAL A 131 5.67 -3.16 -11.14
N TYR A 132 6.89 -3.25 -11.63
CA TYR A 132 8.10 -3.01 -10.85
C TYR A 132 8.82 -1.79 -11.42
N VAL A 133 8.93 -0.73 -10.63
CA VAL A 133 9.51 0.55 -11.03
C VAL A 133 10.17 1.21 -9.83
N ASN A 134 11.29 1.90 -10.01
CA ASN A 134 11.96 2.65 -8.93
C ASN A 134 12.25 1.85 -7.65
N SER A 135 12.53 0.54 -7.77
CA SER A 135 12.72 -0.38 -6.64
C SER A 135 11.48 -0.60 -5.77
N GLU A 136 10.31 -0.46 -6.37
CA GLU A 136 9.02 -0.73 -5.76
C GLU A 136 8.22 -1.69 -6.63
N MET A 137 7.43 -2.56 -6.00
CA MET A 137 6.35 -3.27 -6.67
C MET A 137 5.02 -2.61 -6.33
N ILE A 138 4.13 -2.57 -7.31
CA ILE A 138 2.78 -2.03 -7.15
C ILE A 138 1.77 -3.07 -7.63
N ILE A 139 0.73 -3.32 -6.84
CA ILE A 139 -0.45 -4.09 -7.21
C ILE A 139 -1.59 -3.11 -7.44
N PHE A 140 -2.18 -3.13 -8.63
CA PHE A 140 -3.43 -2.44 -8.93
C PHE A 140 -4.57 -3.45 -9.01
N ALA A 141 -5.75 -3.06 -8.57
CA ALA A 141 -6.98 -3.83 -8.74
C ALA A 141 -8.22 -2.94 -8.62
N VAL A 142 -9.35 -3.43 -9.13
CA VAL A 142 -10.68 -2.90 -8.84
C VAL A 142 -11.45 -3.94 -8.06
N LEU A 143 -11.95 -3.56 -6.89
CA LEU A 143 -12.74 -4.41 -6.00
C LEU A 143 -14.20 -4.04 -6.13
N GLY A 144 -15.05 -5.04 -6.21
CA GLY A 144 -16.50 -4.90 -6.23
C GLY A 144 -17.13 -5.19 -7.60
N PRO A 145 -18.45 -4.99 -7.72
CA PRO A 145 -19.31 -4.25 -6.79
C PRO A 145 -19.30 -4.81 -5.35
N LEU A 146 -19.22 -3.91 -4.37
CA LEU A 146 -19.33 -4.24 -2.95
C LEU A 146 -20.82 -4.19 -2.58
N ASP A 147 -21.37 -5.34 -2.17
CA ASP A 147 -22.75 -5.49 -1.69
C ASP A 147 -22.93 -4.97 -0.25
#